data_AF-A0A2H4ZQ82-F1
#
_entry.id   AF-A0A2H4ZQ82-F1
#
_cell.length_a   1.000
_cell.length_b   1.000
_cell.length_c   1.000
_cell.angle_alpha   90.00
_cell.angle_beta   90.00
_cell.angle_gamma   90.00
#
_symmetry.space_group_name_H-M   'P 1'
#
loop_
_entity.id
_entity.type
_entity.pdbx_description
1 polymer ?
#
loop_
_entity_poly.entity_id
_entity_poly.type
_entity_poly.pdbx_seq_one_letter_code
_entity_poly.pdbx_strand_id
1 'polypeptide(L)'
;MSTYYFVAASERFLTHTDRLEEVFQERLYNYSRAGKPIDFWLVKNPKFLQLDTFQLMISAIPSPTASIISTDEKFIEFLKLRLEFVVKGTFESKNSNSHAILTSIE
;
A
#
# COMPACT_ATOMS: atom_id res chain seq x y z
N MET A 1 10.62 -14.01 6.93
CA MET A 1 10.61 -12.96 5.89
C MET A 1 9.22 -12.99 5.29
N SER A 2 8.56 -11.84 5.23
CA SER A 2 7.21 -11.73 4.67
C SER A 2 7.25 -10.87 3.43
N THR A 3 6.57 -11.32 2.38
CA THR A 3 6.41 -10.57 1.13
C THR A 3 5.27 -9.59 1.29
N TYR A 4 5.56 -8.32 1.00
CA TYR A 4 4.57 -7.25 0.95
C TYR A 4 4.37 -6.84 -0.50
N TYR A 5 3.10 -6.66 -0.84
CA TYR A 5 2.65 -6.19 -2.14
C TYR A 5 2.15 -4.77 -1.95
N PHE A 6 2.38 -3.91 -2.93
CA PHE A 6 1.91 -2.53 -2.84
C PHE A 6 1.45 -1.97 -4.17
N VAL A 7 0.55 -0.98 -4.08
CA VAL A 7 0.35 0.03 -5.12
C VAL A 7 0.81 1.38 -4.62
N ALA A 8 1.44 2.18 -5.49
CA ALA A 8 1.89 3.53 -5.19
C ALA A 8 1.33 4.53 -6.22
N ALA A 9 0.94 5.70 -5.73
CA ALA A 9 0.46 6.81 -6.53
C ALA A 9 0.62 8.13 -5.77
N SER A 10 0.16 9.25 -6.34
CA SER A 10 0.14 10.52 -5.60
C SER A 10 -0.78 10.41 -4.38
N GLU A 11 -0.40 11.03 -3.27
CA GLU A 11 -1.20 11.06 -2.05
C GLU A 11 -2.60 11.60 -2.30
N ARG A 12 -2.69 12.68 -3.10
CA ARG A 12 -3.98 13.27 -3.48
C ARG A 12 -4.89 12.25 -4.16
N PHE A 13 -4.36 11.47 -5.10
CA PHE A 13 -5.13 10.45 -5.80
C PHE A 13 -5.66 9.36 -4.86
N LEU A 14 -4.84 8.87 -3.93
CA LEU A 14 -5.25 7.81 -3.01
C LEU A 14 -6.16 8.30 -1.86
N THR A 15 -6.13 9.59 -1.53
CA THR A 15 -6.91 10.16 -0.41
C THR A 15 -8.20 10.85 -0.80
N HIS A 16 -8.30 11.39 -2.03
CA HIS A 16 -9.48 12.13 -2.49
C HIS A 16 -10.38 11.31 -3.42
N THR A 17 -10.21 9.98 -3.42
CA THR A 17 -11.08 9.08 -4.18
C THR A 17 -12.14 8.51 -3.24
N ASP A 18 -13.35 9.06 -3.27
CA ASP A 18 -14.48 8.62 -2.43
C ASP A 18 -14.72 7.10 -2.52
N ARG A 19 -14.47 6.53 -3.71
CA ARG A 19 -14.63 5.09 -3.98
C ARG A 19 -13.59 4.20 -3.29
N LEU A 20 -12.47 4.75 -2.82
CA LEU A 20 -11.47 3.98 -2.07
C LEU A 20 -11.87 3.88 -0.61
N GLU A 21 -12.34 4.97 0.00
CA GLU A 21 -12.73 4.96 1.40
C GLU A 21 -13.76 3.88 1.73
N GLU A 22 -14.81 3.74 0.90
CA GLU A 22 -15.82 2.67 1.02
C GLU A 22 -15.21 1.27 0.96
N VAL A 23 -14.27 1.03 0.04
CA VAL A 23 -13.59 -0.27 -0.11
C VAL A 23 -12.79 -0.61 1.15
N PHE A 24 -12.12 0.38 1.75
CA PHE A 24 -11.35 0.18 2.97
C PHE A 24 -12.26 -0.07 4.17
N GLN A 25 -13.34 0.70 4.34
CA GLN A 25 -14.29 0.51 5.43
C GLN A 25 -14.98 -0.87 5.36
N GLU A 26 -15.46 -1.25 4.19
CA GLU A 26 -16.07 -2.57 3.98
C GLU A 26 -15.07 -3.70 4.23
N ARG A 27 -13.81 -3.54 3.82
CA ARG A 27 -12.76 -4.53 4.10
C ARG A 27 -12.46 -4.61 5.60
N LEU A 28 -12.35 -3.49 6.31
CA LEU A 28 -12.16 -3.46 7.77
C LEU A 28 -13.31 -4.17 8.49
N TYR A 29 -14.55 -3.89 8.09
CA TYR A 29 -15.73 -4.53 8.63
C TYR A 29 -15.71 -6.05 8.42
N ASN A 30 -15.39 -6.50 7.20
CA ASN A 30 -15.26 -7.92 6.88
C ASN A 30 -14.16 -8.62 7.70
N TYR A 31 -13.02 -7.96 7.92
CA TYR A 31 -11.93 -8.49 8.75
C TYR A 31 -12.35 -8.61 10.21
N SER A 32 -13.00 -7.57 10.74
CA SER A 32 -13.54 -7.57 12.10
C SER A 32 -14.55 -8.69 12.32
N ARG A 33 -15.46 -8.91 11.35
CA ARG A 33 -16.47 -9.99 11.44
C ARG A 33 -15.85 -11.39 11.34
N ALA A 34 -14.80 -11.55 10.53
CA ALA A 34 -14.11 -12.82 10.35
C ALA A 34 -13.07 -13.10 11.46
N GLY A 35 -12.81 -12.16 12.37
CA GLY A 35 -11.72 -12.27 13.35
C GLY A 35 -10.34 -12.30 12.72
N LYS A 36 -10.18 -11.77 11.49
CA LYS A 36 -8.92 -11.78 10.74
C LYS A 36 -8.08 -10.56 11.15
N PRO A 37 -6.77 -10.71 11.42
CA PRO A 37 -5.88 -9.57 11.67
C PRO A 37 -5.77 -8.68 10.42
N ILE A 38 -5.71 -7.37 10.62
CA ILE A 38 -5.53 -6.39 9.55
C ILE A 38 -4.16 -6.61 8.91
N ASP A 39 -4.15 -6.76 7.60
CA ASP A 39 -2.97 -7.04 6.79
C ASP A 39 -2.78 -6.03 5.66
N PHE A 40 -3.42 -4.86 5.74
CA PHE A 40 -3.34 -3.80 4.74
C PHE A 40 -3.33 -2.40 5.37
N TRP A 41 -2.62 -1.46 4.74
CA TRP A 41 -2.45 -0.10 5.25
C TRP A 41 -2.31 0.92 4.11
N LEU A 42 -2.84 2.13 4.32
CA LEU A 42 -2.53 3.32 3.51
C LEU A 42 -1.39 4.08 4.19
N VAL A 43 -0.28 4.26 3.48
CA VAL A 43 0.96 4.87 3.99
C VAL A 43 1.27 6.12 3.19
N LYS A 44 1.34 7.26 3.89
CA LYS A 44 1.75 8.54 3.29
C LYS A 44 3.26 8.66 3.32
N ASN A 45 3.85 9.16 2.24
CA ASN A 45 5.29 9.33 2.07
C ASN A 45 6.13 8.13 2.55
N PRO A 46 5.87 6.91 2.02
CA PRO A 46 6.53 5.72 2.51
C PRO A 46 8.03 5.74 2.22
N LYS A 47 8.86 5.54 3.26
CA LYS A 47 10.32 5.53 3.14
C LYS A 47 10.85 4.43 2.20
N PHE A 48 10.19 3.28 2.12
CA PHE A 48 10.64 2.19 1.26
C PHE A 48 10.63 2.53 -0.23
N LEU A 49 9.82 3.49 -0.64
CA LEU A 49 9.85 4.00 -2.00
C LEU A 49 11.19 4.72 -2.26
N GLN A 50 11.82 5.35 -1.27
CA GLN A 50 13.08 6.07 -1.48
C GLN A 50 14.30 5.15 -1.75
N LEU A 51 14.14 3.83 -1.73
CA LEU A 51 15.19 2.89 -2.11
C LEU A 51 15.54 3.02 -3.60
N ASP A 52 16.83 2.86 -3.93
CA ASP A 52 17.34 2.90 -5.30
C ASP A 52 16.59 1.95 -6.25
N THR A 53 16.15 0.79 -5.74
CA THR A 53 15.37 -0.21 -6.48
C THR A 53 14.08 0.34 -7.07
N PHE A 54 13.45 1.32 -6.42
CA PHE A 54 12.16 1.90 -6.86
C PHE A 54 12.29 3.29 -7.47
N GLN A 55 13.50 3.85 -7.53
CA GLN A 55 13.72 5.25 -7.93
C GLN A 55 13.17 5.57 -9.33
N LEU A 56 13.36 4.65 -10.29
CA LEU A 56 12.79 4.77 -11.65
C LEU A 56 11.26 4.69 -11.67
N MET A 57 10.68 3.94 -10.73
CA MET A 57 9.24 3.78 -10.62
C MET A 57 8.58 5.04 -10.05
N ILE A 58 9.24 5.66 -9.07
CA ILE A 58 8.72 6.80 -8.31
C ILE A 58 8.92 8.11 -9.05
N SER A 59 9.93 8.22 -9.91
CA SER A 59 10.12 9.41 -10.75
C SER A 59 8.90 9.69 -11.65
N ALA A 60 8.09 8.67 -11.95
CA ALA A 60 6.84 8.80 -12.69
C ALA A 60 5.64 9.23 -11.82
N ILE A 61 5.75 9.21 -10.49
CA ILE A 61 4.66 9.50 -9.56
C ILE A 61 4.76 10.95 -9.08
N PRO A 62 3.68 11.76 -9.21
CA PRO A 62 3.67 13.09 -8.64
C PRO A 62 3.83 13.08 -7.11
N SER A 63 4.69 13.95 -6.60
CA SER A 63 4.87 14.16 -5.15
C SER A 63 3.78 15.08 -4.58
N PRO A 64 3.33 14.89 -3.33
CA PRO A 64 3.72 13.83 -2.39
C PRO A 64 3.15 12.46 -2.78
N THR A 65 3.89 11.40 -2.48
CA THR A 65 3.50 10.02 -2.81
C THR A 65 2.83 9.33 -1.62
N ALA A 66 1.94 8.38 -1.91
CA ALA A 66 1.39 7.46 -0.94
C ALA A 66 1.32 6.06 -1.53
N SER A 67 1.20 5.07 -0.65
CA SER A 67 1.13 3.67 -1.05
C SER A 67 0.13 2.90 -0.22
N ILE A 68 -0.61 2.00 -0.87
CA ILE A 68 -1.40 0.98 -0.20
C ILE A 68 -0.58 -0.30 -0.20
N ILE A 69 -0.33 -0.84 0.98
CA ILE A 69 0.51 -2.02 1.19
C ILE A 69 -0.35 -3.12 1.78
N SER A 70 -0.14 -4.38 1.37
CA SER A 70 -0.75 -5.54 1.99
C SER A 70 0.09 -6.80 1.84
N THR A 71 -0.09 -7.79 2.71
CA THR A 71 0.44 -9.15 2.48
C THR A 71 -0.47 -9.98 1.56
N ASP A 72 -1.65 -9.48 1.21
CA ASP A 72 -2.59 -10.11 0.28
C ASP A 72 -2.35 -9.61 -1.15
N GLU A 73 -1.68 -10.42 -1.95
CA GLU A 73 -1.41 -10.13 -3.37
C GLU A 73 -2.68 -9.85 -4.17
N LYS A 74 -3.75 -10.63 -3.94
CA LYS A 74 -4.99 -10.51 -4.70
C LYS A 74 -5.66 -9.17 -4.44
N PHE A 75 -5.55 -8.66 -3.21
CA PHE A 75 -6.05 -7.33 -2.88
C PHE A 75 -5.29 -6.23 -3.61
N ILE A 76 -3.96 -6.33 -3.68
CA ILE A 76 -3.14 -5.36 -4.41
C ILE A 76 -3.37 -5.45 -5.92
N GLU A 77 -3.58 -6.66 -6.46
CA GLU A 77 -3.95 -6.84 -7.86
C GLU A 77 -5.33 -6.25 -8.17
N PHE A 78 -6.32 -6.47 -7.31
CA PHE A 78 -7.63 -5.82 -7.41
C PHE A 78 -7.50 -4.28 -7.42
N LEU A 79 -6.67 -3.72 -6.54
CA LEU A 79 -6.41 -2.28 -6.53
C LEU A 79 -5.72 -1.81 -7.81
N LYS A 80 -4.78 -2.58 -8.36
CA LYS A 80 -4.12 -2.23 -9.62
C LYS A 80 -5.09 -2.24 -10.81
N LEU A 81 -6.05 -3.15 -10.84
CA LEU A 81 -7.09 -3.20 -11.88
C LEU A 81 -8.12 -2.06 -11.73
N ARG A 82 -8.45 -1.70 -10.49
CA ARG A 82 -9.42 -0.63 -10.19
C ARG A 82 -8.82 0.77 -10.34
N LEU A 83 -7.54 0.92 -10.01
CA LEU A 83 -6.83 2.19 -10.03
C LEU A 83 -5.84 2.19 -11.20
N GLU A 84 -6.26 2.79 -12.32
CA GLU A 84 -5.51 2.75 -13.56
C GLU A 84 -4.11 3.41 -13.42
N PHE A 85 -4.05 4.56 -12.76
CA PHE A 85 -2.87 5.41 -12.62
C PHE A 85 -2.03 5.13 -11.36
N VAL A 86 -1.85 3.85 -11.04
CA VAL A 86 -0.98 3.42 -9.93
C VAL A 86 0.10 2.49 -10.43
N VAL A 87 1.24 2.51 -9.75
CA VAL A 87 2.31 1.53 -9.99
C VAL A 87 2.22 0.42 -8.96
N LYS A 88 2.44 -0.83 -9.40
CA LYS A 88 2.46 -2.02 -8.54
C LYS A 88 3.89 -2.46 -8.30
N GLY A 89 4.20 -2.88 -7.09
CA GLY A 89 5.48 -3.51 -6.77
C GLY A 89 5.36 -4.46 -5.59
N THR A 90 6.49 -5.10 -5.26
CA THR A 90 6.64 -5.98 -4.10
C THR A 90 7.97 -5.71 -3.41
N PHE A 91 8.02 -5.98 -2.12
CA PHE A 91 9.27 -5.97 -1.35
C PHE A 91 9.20 -6.99 -0.22
N GLU A 92 10.36 -7.46 0.23
CA GLU A 92 10.46 -8.34 1.38
C GLU A 92 10.80 -7.55 2.64
N SER A 93 10.17 -7.88 3.76
CA SER A 93 10.53 -7.34 5.06
C SER A 93 10.70 -8.44 6.11
N LYS A 94 11.68 -8.27 6.99
CA LYS A 94 11.90 -9.15 8.15
C LYS A 94 10.93 -8.84 9.29
N ASN A 95 10.30 -7.67 9.27
CA ASN A 95 9.35 -7.24 10.29
C ASN A 95 7.93 -7.64 9.92
N SER A 96 7.33 -8.53 10.72
CA SER A 96 5.91 -8.86 10.69
C SER A 96 5.03 -7.78 11.33
N ASN A 97 5.63 -6.77 11.96
CA ASN A 97 4.92 -5.73 12.70
C ASN A 97 4.60 -4.55 11.80
N SER A 98 3.30 -4.28 11.62
CA SER A 98 2.76 -3.21 10.77
C SER A 98 3.34 -1.83 11.09
N HIS A 99 3.60 -1.56 12.37
CA HIS A 99 4.21 -0.31 12.84
C HIS A 99 5.66 -0.12 12.34
N ALA A 100 6.43 -1.19 12.17
CA ALA A 100 7.81 -1.11 11.73
C ALA A 100 7.92 -0.82 10.23
N ILE A 101 7.00 -1.37 9.41
CA ILE A 101 6.95 -1.12 7.96
C ILE A 101 6.61 0.34 7.65
N LEU A 102 5.81 0.97 8.52
CA LEU A 102 5.44 2.38 8.44
C LEU A 102 6.59 3.34 8.77
N THR A 103 7.60 2.89 9.51
CA THR A 103 8.58 3.80 10.15
C THR A 103 10.05 3.51 9.79
N SER A 104 10.39 2.27 9.46
CA SER A 104 11.78 1.83 9.31
C SER A 104 12.04 1.20 7.96
N ILE A 105 12.81 1.92 7.15
CA ILE A 105 14.03 1.29 6.63
C ILE A 105 15.17 1.98 7.36
N GLU A 106 15.72 1.28 8.35
CA GLU A 106 17.14 1.36 8.67
C GLU A 106 17.80 0.14 8.02
#